data_AF-A0A8T7HHA3-F1
#
_entry.id   AF-A0A8T7HHA3-F1
#
_cell.length_a   1.000
_cell.length_b   1.000
_cell.length_c   1.000
_cell.angle_alpha   90.00
_cell.angle_beta   90.00
_cell.angle_gamma   90.00
#
_symmetry.space_group_name_H-M   'P 1'
#
loop_
_entity.id
_entity.type
_entity.pdbx_description
1 polymer ?
#
loop_
_entity_poly.entity_id
_entity_poly.type
_entity_poly.pdbx_seq_one_letter_code
_entity_poly.pdbx_strand_id
1 'polypeptide(L)'
;MSVYRTQVKIVADVLSSINDGSDGESGLGITRIIQKANLSYGRATKIITRLVDSGLVEQVTIDNNQRYILSHKGIEYLRSHSDFADFAESFGMKL
;
A
#
# COMPACT_ATOMS: atom_id res chain seq x y z
N MET A 1 -7.78 7.96 -22.95
CA MET A 1 -6.33 8.01 -22.66
C MET A 1 -6.10 7.35 -21.32
N SER A 2 -5.16 6.40 -21.22
CA SER A 2 -4.82 5.78 -19.94
C SER A 2 -4.13 6.82 -19.05
N VAL A 3 -4.74 7.18 -17.92
CA VAL A 3 -4.10 8.04 -16.92
C VAL A 3 -3.06 7.19 -16.20
N TYR A 4 -1.78 7.47 -16.43
CA TYR A 4 -0.69 6.78 -15.73
C TYR A 4 -0.78 7.07 -14.24
N ARG A 5 -0.76 6.01 -13.41
CA ARG A 5 -0.71 6.14 -11.95
C ARG A 5 0.63 6.73 -11.55
N THR A 6 0.59 7.79 -10.74
CA THR A 6 1.77 8.38 -10.11
C THR A 6 2.39 7.38 -9.13
N GLN A 7 3.68 7.55 -8.81
CA GLN A 7 4.33 6.69 -7.83
C GLN A 7 3.65 6.78 -6.44
N VAL A 8 3.15 7.96 -6.09
CA VAL A 8 2.42 8.21 -4.84
C VAL A 8 1.13 7.40 -4.81
N LYS A 9 0.34 7.45 -5.90
CA LYS A 9 -0.87 6.65 -6.03
C LYS A 9 -0.61 5.15 -5.97
N ILE A 10 0.47 4.68 -6.60
CA ILE A 10 0.86 3.26 -6.54
C ILE A 10 1.17 2.84 -5.09
N VAL A 11 1.88 3.67 -4.33
CA VAL A 11 2.19 3.39 -2.93
C VAL A 11 0.92 3.37 -2.08
N ALA A 12 0.05 4.39 -2.23
CA ALA A 12 -1.23 4.45 -1.53
C ALA A 12 -2.08 3.20 -1.81
N ASP A 13 -2.20 2.79 -3.08
CA ASP A 13 -2.98 1.62 -3.46
C ASP A 13 -2.42 0.31 -2.87
N VAL A 14 -1.09 0.17 -2.76
CA VAL A 14 -0.46 -0.99 -2.10
C VAL A 14 -0.76 -0.99 -0.60
N LEU A 15 -0.60 0.15 0.07
CA LEU A 15 -0.87 0.29 1.50
C LEU A 15 -2.35 0.04 1.82
N SER A 16 -3.27 0.61 1.03
CA SER A 16 -4.71 0.36 1.16
C SER A 16 -5.06 -1.09 0.87
N SER A 17 -4.43 -1.73 -0.12
CA SER A 17 -4.63 -3.16 -0.40
C SER A 17 -4.30 -4.02 0.81
N ILE A 18 -3.20 -3.72 1.50
CA ILE A 18 -2.78 -4.39 2.73
C ILE A 18 -3.81 -4.13 3.83
N ASN A 19 -4.16 -2.86 4.09
CA ASN A 19 -5.15 -2.46 5.10
C ASN A 19 -6.50 -3.17 4.94
N ASP A 20 -7.03 -3.21 3.72
CA ASP A 20 -8.35 -3.76 3.41
C ASP A 20 -8.34 -5.29 3.25
N GLY A 21 -7.15 -5.89 3.20
CA GLY A 21 -6.98 -7.34 3.00
C GLY A 21 -6.49 -8.06 4.24
N SER A 22 -6.01 -7.34 5.25
CA SER A 22 -5.77 -7.88 6.58
C SER A 22 -7.12 -8.21 7.23
N ASP A 23 -7.54 -9.47 7.13
CA ASP A 23 -8.64 -10.03 7.91
C ASP A 23 -8.22 -10.10 9.39
N GLY A 24 -8.11 -8.95 10.05
CA GLY A 24 -7.53 -8.81 11.40
C GLY A 24 -6.00 -8.79 11.39
N GLU A 25 -5.36 -9.37 12.41
CA GLU A 25 -3.89 -9.32 12.58
C GLU A 25 -3.11 -10.29 11.67
N SER A 26 -3.80 -11.07 10.82
CA SER A 26 -3.14 -12.11 10.01
C SER A 26 -2.40 -11.58 8.77
N GLY A 27 -2.55 -10.29 8.45
CA GLY A 27 -1.87 -9.65 7.33
C GLY A 27 -2.20 -10.22 5.94
N LEU A 28 -1.66 -9.57 4.92
CA LEU A 28 -1.93 -9.90 3.52
C LEU A 28 -0.72 -10.55 2.85
N GLY A 29 -0.96 -11.63 2.08
CA GLY A 29 0.10 -12.27 1.28
C GLY A 29 0.43 -11.50 -0.01
N ILE A 30 1.66 -11.64 -0.49
CA ILE A 30 2.18 -10.98 -1.70
C ILE A 30 1.26 -11.14 -2.92
N THR A 31 0.72 -12.36 -3.14
CA THR A 31 -0.15 -12.66 -4.28
C THR A 31 -1.41 -11.81 -4.29
N ARG A 32 -2.01 -11.57 -3.10
CA ARG A 32 -3.23 -10.79 -3.00
C ARG A 32 -2.96 -9.28 -3.09
N ILE A 33 -1.79 -8.83 -2.64
CA ILE A 33 -1.32 -7.45 -2.88
C ILE A 33 -1.16 -7.19 -4.37
N ILE A 34 -0.51 -8.10 -5.11
CA ILE A 34 -0.34 -8.02 -6.58
C ILE A 34 -1.69 -7.89 -7.29
N GLN A 35 -2.65 -8.73 -6.92
CA GLN A 35 -4.00 -8.74 -7.50
C GLN A 35 -4.75 -7.43 -7.21
N LYS A 36 -4.76 -6.98 -5.95
CA LYS A 36 -5.49 -5.76 -5.56
C LYS A 36 -4.83 -4.48 -6.09
N ALA A 37 -3.50 -4.37 -6.01
CA ALA A 37 -2.78 -3.18 -6.44
C ALA A 37 -2.59 -3.08 -7.97
N ASN A 38 -2.95 -4.13 -8.72
CA ASN A 38 -2.76 -4.25 -10.17
C ASN A 38 -1.30 -3.98 -10.59
N LEU A 39 -0.38 -4.71 -9.99
CA LEU A 39 1.06 -4.61 -10.24
C LEU A 39 1.62 -5.97 -10.67
N SER A 40 2.67 -5.98 -11.49
CA SER A 40 3.43 -7.21 -11.72
C SER A 40 4.21 -7.62 -10.47
N TYR A 41 4.54 -8.92 -10.33
CA TYR A 41 5.30 -9.45 -9.19
C TYR A 41 6.56 -8.64 -8.91
N GLY A 42 7.43 -8.46 -9.91
CA GLY A 42 8.69 -7.73 -9.73
C GLY A 42 8.52 -6.26 -9.31
N ARG A 43 7.41 -5.61 -9.71
CA ARG A 43 7.12 -4.23 -9.25
C ARG A 43 6.58 -4.24 -7.82
N ALA A 44 5.63 -5.12 -7.51
CA ALA A 44 5.06 -5.23 -6.18
C ALA A 44 6.12 -5.57 -5.14
N THR A 45 6.99 -6.55 -5.40
CA THR A 45 8.09 -6.92 -4.49
C THR A 45 9.01 -5.74 -4.23
N LYS A 46 9.45 -5.01 -5.26
CA LYS A 46 10.32 -3.83 -5.08
C LYS A 46 9.65 -2.74 -4.24
N ILE A 47 8.36 -2.51 -4.43
CA ILE A 47 7.62 -1.51 -3.66
C ILE A 47 7.46 -1.98 -2.22
N ILE A 48 7.03 -3.22 -1.99
CA ILE A 48 6.84 -3.76 -0.64
C ILE A 48 8.14 -3.79 0.13
N THR A 49 9.26 -4.22 -0.47
CA THR A 49 10.58 -4.16 0.19
C THR A 49 10.90 -2.74 0.64
N ARG A 50 10.68 -1.72 -0.20
CA ARG A 50 10.87 -0.31 0.20
C ARG A 50 9.91 0.14 1.31
N LEU A 51 8.68 -0.36 1.32
CA LEU A 51 7.70 -0.04 2.37
C LEU A 51 8.08 -0.69 3.70
N VAL A 52 8.65 -1.90 3.66
CA VAL A 52 9.24 -2.57 4.82
C VAL A 52 10.46 -1.80 5.32
N ASP A 53 11.40 -1.48 4.43
CA ASP A 53 12.63 -0.75 4.76
C ASP A 53 12.34 0.65 5.34
N SER A 54 11.24 1.30 4.91
CA SER A 54 10.81 2.62 5.43
C SER A 54 9.95 2.56 6.70
N GLY A 55 9.63 1.35 7.16
CA GLY A 55 8.81 1.10 8.34
C GLY A 55 7.33 1.45 8.17
N LEU A 56 6.82 1.51 6.94
CA LEU A 56 5.38 1.71 6.65
C LEU A 56 4.62 0.38 6.66
N VAL A 57 5.32 -0.72 6.40
CA VAL A 57 4.79 -2.08 6.38
C VAL A 57 5.68 -2.95 7.25
N GLU A 58 5.08 -3.87 7.99
CA GLU A 58 5.77 -4.92 8.72
C GLU A 58 5.60 -6.24 7.98
N GLN A 59 6.69 -6.98 7.83
CA GLN A 59 6.68 -8.33 7.29
C GLN A 59 6.66 -9.32 8.46
N VAL A 60 5.64 -10.16 8.52
CA VAL A 60 5.48 -11.19 9.53
C VAL A 60 5.36 -12.57 8.90
N THR A 61 5.75 -13.60 9.63
CA THR A 61 5.57 -15.00 9.18
C THR A 61 4.43 -15.63 9.98
N ILE A 62 3.40 -16.09 9.29
CA ILE A 62 2.24 -16.80 9.88
C ILE A 62 2.05 -18.09 9.10
N ASP A 63 2.01 -19.23 9.79
CA ASP A 63 1.87 -20.57 9.18
C ASP A 63 2.86 -20.82 8.04
N ASN A 64 4.14 -20.50 8.26
CA ASN A 64 5.23 -20.57 7.27
C ASN A 64 5.05 -19.68 6.02
N ASN A 65 4.04 -18.81 6.00
CA ASN A 65 3.77 -17.90 4.89
C ASN A 65 4.14 -16.46 5.27
N GLN A 66 4.78 -15.76 4.33
CA GLN A 66 5.08 -14.34 4.47
C GLN A 66 3.81 -13.51 4.31
N ARG A 67 3.54 -12.67 5.30
CA ARG A 67 2.40 -11.76 5.37
C ARG A 67 2.89 -10.35 5.63
N TYR A 68 2.13 -9.37 5.16
CA TYR A 68 2.43 -7.96 5.30
C TYR A 68 1.30 -7.27 6.04
N ILE A 69 1.65 -6.47 7.04
CA ILE A 69 0.71 -5.72 7.89
C ILE A 69 1.13 -4.25 7.84
N LEU A 70 0.17 -3.32 7.93
CA LEU A 70 0.52 -1.92 8.10
C LEU A 70 1.10 -1.67 9.49
N SER A 71 2.21 -0.95 9.54
CA SER A 71 2.68 -0.38 10.80
C SER A 71 1.79 0.81 11.19
N HIS A 72 1.96 1.30 12.42
CA HIS A 72 1.33 2.56 12.85
C HIS A 72 1.63 3.72 11.88
N LYS A 73 2.89 3.85 11.47
CA LYS A 73 3.36 4.86 10.50
C LYS A 73 2.70 4.69 9.13
N GLY A 74 2.45 3.44 8.71
CA GLY A 74 1.72 3.13 7.48
C GLY A 74 0.28 3.63 7.51
N ILE A 75 -0.41 3.46 8.64
CA ILE A 75 -1.78 3.95 8.84
C ILE A 75 -1.80 5.48 8.82
N GLU A 76 -0.87 6.14 9.53
CA GLU A 76 -0.75 7.60 9.52
C GLU A 76 -0.47 8.17 8.12
N TYR A 77 0.37 7.48 7.34
CA TYR A 77 0.63 7.85 5.95
C TYR A 77 -0.65 7.84 5.11
N LEU A 78 -1.46 6.78 5.22
CA LEU A 78 -2.73 6.70 4.46
C LEU A 78 -3.70 7.82 4.83
N ARG A 79 -3.81 8.16 6.12
CA ARG A 79 -4.63 9.28 6.58
C ARG A 79 -4.15 10.60 5.99
N SER A 80 -2.86 10.89 6.13
CA SER A 80 -2.25 12.13 5.62
C SER A 80 -2.34 12.23 4.10
N HIS A 81 -2.20 11.10 3.40
CA HIS A 81 -2.38 11.02 1.96
C HIS A 81 -3.81 11.35 1.54
N SER A 82 -4.81 10.82 2.26
CA SER A 82 -6.22 11.15 2.01
C SER A 82 -6.49 12.64 2.23
N ASP A 83 -6.07 13.18 3.37
CA ASP A 83 -6.26 14.60 3.70
C ASP A 83 -5.61 15.51 2.65
N PHE A 84 -4.41 15.16 2.18
CA PHE A 84 -3.72 15.91 1.13
C PHE A 84 -4.39 15.77 -0.24
N ALA A 85 -4.91 14.59 -0.57
CA ALA A 85 -5.65 14.38 -1.82
C ALA A 85 -6.94 15.23 -1.84
N ASP A 86 -7.70 15.24 -0.75
CA ASP A 86 -8.91 16.05 -0.60
C ASP A 86 -8.59 17.55 -0.66
N PHE A 87 -7.51 17.97 0.02
CA PHE A 87 -7.00 19.33 -0.06
C PHE A 87 -6.64 19.70 -1.50
N ALA A 88 -5.85 18.89 -2.20
CA ALA A 88 -5.46 19.14 -3.58
C ALA A 88 -6.66 19.22 -4.53
N GLU A 89 -7.67 18.36 -4.34
CA GLU A 89 -8.90 18.36 -5.11
C GLU A 89 -9.69 19.66 -4.92
N SER A 90 -9.69 20.25 -3.71
CA SER A 90 -10.32 21.55 -3.46
C SER A 90 -9.71 22.71 -4.28
N PHE A 91 -8.47 22.54 -4.77
CA PHE A 91 -7.79 23.47 -5.69
C PHE A 91 -7.84 23.02 -7.16
N GLY A 92 -8.60 21.97 -7.48
CA GLY A 92 -8.72 21.42 -8.84
C GLY A 92 -7.53 20.56 -9.29
N MET A 93 -6.68 20.12 -8.36
CA MET A 93 -5.53 19.25 -8.64
C MET A 93 -5.87 17.78 -8.38
N LYS A 94 -5.19 16.85 -9.05
CA LYS A 94 -5.35 15.40 -8.85
C LYS A 94 -3.99 14.74 -8.59
N LEU A 95 -3.94 13.84 -7.60
CA LEU A 95 -2.78 13.02 -7.23
C LEU A 95 -2.67 11.68 -7.98
#